data_AF-A0AA39WDY5-F1
#
_entry.id   AF-A0AA39WDY5-F1
#
_cell.length_a   1.000
_cell.length_b   1.000
_cell.length_c   1.000
_cell.angle_alpha   90.00
_cell.angle_beta   90.00
_cell.angle_gamma   90.00
#
_symmetry.space_group_name_H-M   'P 1'
#
loop_
_entity.id
_entity.type
_entity.pdbx_description
1 polymer ?
#
loop_
_entity_poly.entity_id
_entity_poly.type
_entity_poly.pdbx_seq_one_letter_code
_entity_poly.pdbx_strand_id
1 'polypeptide(L)'
;MKFAVILSLVSLCSAVGLQGRAALEARGSCHGNNCNRAITGTRPGLLPFASRSADCSSFLLTTVTPAPTTTTVTVTIAPSVFIKRDLELAARQVTVTAHSIPAYAANCANGEEYKTACSCFGVTGSVTTVATPTVTVTTTLEVCPE
;
A
#
# COMPACT_ATOMS: atom_id res chain seq x y z
N MET A 1 -73.72 -16.79 13.22
CA MET A 1 -73.20 -18.05 13.81
C MET A 1 -72.52 -18.83 12.70
N LYS A 2 -71.29 -19.34 12.94
CA LYS A 2 -70.33 -20.04 12.03
C LYS A 2 -69.12 -19.16 11.68
N PHE A 3 -67.85 -19.56 11.85
CA PHE A 3 -67.19 -20.76 12.37
C PHE A 3 -65.84 -20.33 12.98
N ALA A 4 -65.39 -21.00 14.04
CA ALA A 4 -64.07 -20.87 14.61
C ALA A 4 -63.04 -21.68 13.80
N VAL A 5 -61.83 -21.16 13.56
CA VAL A 5 -60.60 -21.96 13.47
C VAL A 5 -59.42 -21.12 13.94
N ILE A 6 -58.82 -21.56 15.04
CA ILE A 6 -57.53 -21.12 15.59
C ILE A 6 -56.44 -21.87 14.83
N LEU A 7 -55.44 -21.18 14.27
CA LEU A 7 -54.21 -21.83 13.80
C LEU A 7 -52.97 -21.03 14.21
N SER A 8 -52.35 -21.50 15.29
CA SER A 8 -50.96 -21.22 15.63
C SER A 8 -50.04 -21.88 14.61
N LEU A 9 -49.15 -21.11 13.99
CA LEU A 9 -48.01 -21.62 13.23
C LEU A 9 -46.75 -20.90 13.69
N VAL A 10 -46.06 -21.54 14.64
CA VAL A 10 -44.63 -21.37 14.86
C VAL A 10 -43.92 -21.91 13.62
N SER A 11 -43.28 -21.05 12.84
CA SER A 11 -42.43 -21.43 11.70
C SER A 11 -40.97 -21.17 12.03
N LEU A 12 -40.28 -22.23 12.46
CA LEU A 12 -38.82 -22.34 12.39
C LEU A 12 -38.37 -22.61 10.93
N CYS A 13 -37.11 -22.27 10.63
CA CYS A 13 -36.39 -22.37 9.35
C CYS A 13 -36.72 -21.27 8.32
N SER A 14 -35.77 -20.46 7.85
CA SER A 14 -34.40 -20.83 7.51
C SER A 14 -33.42 -19.70 7.83
N ALA A 15 -32.25 -20.08 8.34
CA ALA A 15 -31.06 -19.24 8.47
C ALA A 15 -30.46 -18.87 7.10
N VAL A 16 -31.23 -18.27 6.20
CA VAL A 16 -30.74 -17.66 4.96
C VAL A 16 -30.72 -16.15 5.17
N GLY A 17 -29.80 -15.72 6.03
CA GLY A 17 -29.57 -14.30 6.33
C GLY A 17 -28.22 -14.01 6.97
N LEU A 18 -27.47 -15.05 7.36
CA LEU A 18 -26.14 -14.92 7.95
C LEU A 18 -24.99 -15.09 6.92
N GLN A 19 -25.22 -14.70 5.67
CA GLN A 19 -24.14 -14.56 4.68
C GLN A 19 -24.07 -13.13 4.09
N GLY A 20 -24.77 -12.16 4.70
CA GLY A 20 -24.80 -10.77 4.22
C GLY A 20 -24.45 -9.70 5.24
N ARG A 21 -24.16 -10.02 6.50
CA ARG A 21 -23.87 -9.00 7.53
C ARG A 21 -22.40 -8.54 7.54
N ALA A 22 -21.47 -9.40 7.12
CA ALA A 22 -20.06 -9.01 7.00
C ALA A 22 -19.79 -7.97 5.90
N ALA A 23 -20.66 -7.87 4.89
CA ALA A 23 -20.53 -6.87 3.82
C ALA A 23 -21.23 -5.54 4.14
N LEU A 24 -22.12 -5.50 5.14
CA LEU A 24 -22.84 -4.28 5.51
C LEU A 24 -22.12 -3.49 6.62
N GLU A 25 -21.42 -4.15 7.54
CA GLU A 25 -20.66 -3.47 8.61
C GLU A 25 -19.41 -2.74 8.07
N ALA A 26 -18.88 -3.14 6.90
CA ALA A 26 -17.83 -2.37 6.22
C ALA A 26 -18.34 -1.06 5.58
N ARG A 27 -19.67 -0.88 5.43
CA ARG A 27 -20.25 0.34 4.83
C ARG A 27 -20.46 1.48 5.82
N GLY A 28 -20.25 1.26 7.12
CA GLY A 28 -20.38 2.30 8.13
C GLY A 28 -19.38 3.46 7.98
N SER A 29 -18.28 3.26 7.24
CA SER A 29 -17.22 4.27 7.06
C SER A 29 -17.20 4.94 5.68
N CYS A 30 -18.06 4.51 4.75
CA CYS A 30 -18.04 5.00 3.37
C CYS A 30 -19.02 6.16 3.20
N HIS A 31 -18.55 7.35 3.58
CA HIS A 31 -19.35 8.57 3.46
C HIS A 31 -19.89 8.76 2.04
N GLY A 32 -21.12 9.23 1.89
CA GLY A 32 -21.75 9.48 0.59
C GLY A 32 -21.21 10.70 -0.18
N ASN A 33 -19.90 10.98 -0.13
CA ASN A 33 -19.27 12.17 -0.74
C ASN A 33 -18.95 11.97 -2.24
N ASN A 34 -18.56 13.07 -2.88
CA ASN A 34 -18.22 13.08 -4.31
C ASN A 34 -16.95 12.28 -4.62
N CYS A 35 -15.99 12.22 -3.68
CA CYS A 35 -14.80 11.37 -3.79
C CYS A 35 -15.19 9.89 -3.88
N ASN A 36 -15.92 9.36 -2.90
CA ASN A 36 -16.39 7.97 -2.88
C ASN A 36 -17.26 7.65 -4.09
N ARG A 37 -18.09 8.59 -4.56
CA ARG A 37 -18.89 8.42 -5.78
C ARG A 37 -18.03 8.34 -7.05
N ALA A 38 -16.91 9.07 -7.12
CA ALA A 38 -15.99 8.99 -8.24
C ALA A 38 -15.26 7.64 -8.28
N ILE A 39 -14.93 7.07 -7.11
CA ILE A 39 -14.16 5.81 -7.01
C ILE A 39 -15.06 4.57 -7.08
N THR A 40 -16.14 4.55 -6.30
CA THR A 40 -17.00 3.37 -6.11
C THR A 40 -18.30 3.41 -6.92
N GLY A 41 -18.61 4.55 -7.54
CA GLY A 41 -19.89 4.76 -8.22
C GLY A 41 -20.09 3.87 -9.45
N THR A 42 -21.37 3.64 -9.78
CA THR A 42 -21.83 2.84 -10.92
C THR A 42 -22.49 3.67 -12.01
N ARG A 43 -22.50 5.00 -11.89
CA ARG A 43 -23.15 5.88 -12.88
C ARG A 43 -22.42 5.82 -14.24
N PRO A 44 -23.16 5.95 -15.36
CA PRO A 44 -22.56 6.08 -16.70
C PRO A 44 -21.57 7.26 -16.77
N GLY A 45 -20.54 7.14 -17.61
CA GLY A 45 -19.51 8.17 -17.81
C GLY A 45 -18.34 8.14 -16.80
N LEU A 46 -18.35 7.21 -15.84
CA LEU A 46 -17.16 6.92 -15.03
C LEU A 46 -16.19 6.01 -15.78
N LEU A 47 -14.89 6.12 -15.45
CA LEU A 47 -13.89 5.14 -15.88
C LEU A 47 -14.30 3.72 -15.46
N PRO A 48 -13.86 2.66 -16.17
CA PRO A 48 -14.18 1.29 -15.79
C PRO A 48 -13.77 0.96 -14.35
N PHE A 49 -14.54 0.07 -13.69
CA PHE A 49 -14.26 -0.40 -12.34
C PHE A 49 -12.82 -0.91 -12.20
N ALA A 50 -12.34 -1.69 -13.18
CA ALA A 50 -10.99 -2.23 -13.21
C ALA A 50 -9.89 -1.16 -13.24
N SER A 51 -10.10 -0.06 -13.98
CA SER A 51 -9.14 1.04 -14.05
C SER A 51 -9.04 1.75 -12.71
N ARG A 52 -10.18 2.10 -12.10
CA ARG A 52 -10.21 2.79 -10.81
C ARG A 52 -9.65 1.91 -9.69
N SER A 53 -9.86 0.59 -9.75
CA SER A 53 -9.30 -0.35 -8.78
C SER A 53 -7.80 -0.52 -8.94
N ALA A 54 -7.30 -0.47 -10.19
CA ALA A 54 -5.87 -0.46 -10.47
C ALA A 54 -5.21 0.82 -9.94
N ASP A 55 -5.82 1.99 -10.20
CA ASP A 55 -5.34 3.27 -9.68
C ASP A 55 -5.31 3.30 -8.14
N CYS A 56 -6.33 2.74 -7.49
CA CYS A 56 -6.33 2.54 -6.04
C CYS A 56 -5.19 1.62 -5.57
N SER A 57 -4.93 0.53 -6.29
CA SER A 57 -3.86 -0.41 -5.95
C SER A 57 -2.48 0.24 -6.08
N SER A 58 -2.26 1.01 -7.14
CA SER A 58 -1.04 1.78 -7.36
C SER A 58 -0.86 2.88 -6.33
N PHE A 59 -1.92 3.59 -5.96
CA PHE A 59 -1.87 4.65 -4.94
C PHE A 59 -1.54 4.10 -3.54
N LEU A 60 -2.07 2.91 -3.22
CA LEU A 60 -1.85 2.25 -1.93
C LEU A 60 -0.58 1.38 -1.90
N LEU A 61 0.20 1.35 -2.98
CA LEU A 61 1.47 0.63 -3.03
C LEU A 61 2.55 1.40 -2.25
N THR A 62 3.19 0.70 -1.33
CA THR A 62 4.35 1.19 -0.58
C THR A 62 5.58 0.44 -1.05
N THR A 63 6.60 1.15 -1.52
CA THR A 63 7.89 0.58 -1.90
C THR A 63 8.93 0.84 -0.82
N VAL A 64 9.58 -0.22 -0.37
CA VAL A 64 10.61 -0.19 0.67
C VAL A 64 11.96 -0.55 0.05
N THR A 65 12.93 0.35 0.15
CA THR A 65 14.33 0.11 -0.24
C THR A 65 15.19 -0.06 1.03
N PRO A 66 15.66 -1.29 1.33
CA PRO A 66 16.46 -1.57 2.52
C PRO A 66 17.75 -0.73 2.61
N ALA A 67 18.30 -0.61 3.82
CA ALA A 67 19.60 0.03 4.02
C ALA A 67 20.72 -0.74 3.29
N PRO A 68 21.69 -0.06 2.67
CA PRO A 68 22.75 -0.73 1.94
C PRO A 68 23.64 -1.62 2.81
N THR A 69 24.20 -2.66 2.20
CA THR A 69 25.27 -3.47 2.79
C THR A 69 26.63 -2.96 2.32
N THR A 70 27.54 -2.68 3.25
CA THR A 70 28.92 -2.30 2.93
C THR A 70 29.79 -3.54 2.71
N THR A 71 30.51 -3.59 1.59
CA THR A 71 31.56 -4.56 1.29
C THR A 71 32.91 -3.87 1.27
N THR A 72 33.82 -4.26 2.16
CA THR A 72 35.18 -3.73 2.19
C THR A 72 36.10 -4.58 1.31
N VAL A 73 36.71 -3.97 0.30
CA VAL A 73 37.73 -4.58 -0.56
C VAL A 73 39.09 -4.06 -0.15
N THR A 74 39.99 -4.96 0.26
CA THR A 74 41.35 -4.60 0.64
C THR A 74 42.29 -4.72 -0.56
N VAL A 75 43.00 -3.64 -0.91
CA VAL A 75 44.00 -3.61 -1.98
C VAL A 75 45.37 -3.33 -1.38
N THR A 76 46.35 -4.20 -1.61
CA THR A 76 47.73 -3.99 -1.20
C THR A 76 48.47 -3.24 -2.31
N ILE A 77 48.96 -2.03 -2.03
CA ILE A 77 49.75 -1.22 -2.96
C ILE A 77 51.17 -1.00 -2.41
N ALA A 78 52.17 -1.08 -3.30
CA ALA A 78 53.55 -0.69 -3.00
C ALA A 78 53.63 0.81 -2.70
N PRO A 79 54.61 1.29 -1.89
CA PRO A 79 54.56 2.60 -1.27
C PRO A 79 54.63 3.73 -2.31
N SER A 80 53.49 4.36 -2.59
CA SER A 80 53.44 5.74 -3.03
C SER A 80 51.99 6.25 -2.96
N VAL A 81 51.85 7.46 -2.38
CA VAL A 81 50.66 8.33 -2.32
C VAL A 81 49.79 8.18 -1.07
N PHE A 82 49.81 9.23 -0.24
CA PHE A 82 48.89 9.45 0.88
C PHE A 82 47.45 9.61 0.37
N ILE A 83 46.56 8.66 0.70
CA ILE A 83 45.12 8.77 0.43
C ILE A 83 44.38 9.15 1.72
N LYS A 84 43.56 10.20 1.66
CA LYS A 84 42.72 10.67 2.78
C LYS A 84 41.61 9.65 3.07
N ARG A 85 41.34 9.41 4.35
CA ARG A 85 40.26 8.52 4.82
C ARG A 85 38.91 9.16 4.52
N ASP A 86 38.11 8.59 3.60
CA ASP A 86 36.73 9.01 3.42
C ASP A 86 35.89 8.54 4.61
N LEU A 87 35.16 9.46 5.24
CA LEU A 87 34.23 9.17 6.31
C LEU A 87 32.99 8.49 5.71
N GLU A 88 32.78 7.22 6.05
CA GLU A 88 31.63 6.45 5.57
C GLU A 88 30.34 6.93 6.24
N LEU A 89 29.57 7.77 5.54
CA LEU A 89 28.24 8.18 5.97
C LEU A 89 27.27 7.01 5.76
N ALA A 90 26.77 6.42 6.85
CA ALA A 90 25.80 5.33 6.77
C ALA A 90 24.49 5.79 6.10
N ALA A 91 24.23 5.29 4.89
CA ALA A 91 22.96 5.51 4.20
C ALA A 91 21.83 4.71 4.88
N ARG A 92 20.64 5.33 4.99
CA ARG A 92 19.47 4.75 5.68
C ARG A 92 18.46 4.19 4.68
N GLN A 93 17.59 3.29 5.15
CA GLN A 93 16.43 2.79 4.41
C GLN A 93 15.53 3.94 3.94
N VAL A 94 14.99 3.81 2.73
CA VAL A 94 14.05 4.78 2.13
C VAL A 94 12.73 4.09 1.84
N THR A 95 11.63 4.72 2.22
CA THR A 95 10.25 4.26 1.92
C THR A 95 9.57 5.29 1.03
N VAL A 96 9.01 4.84 -0.09
CA VAL A 96 8.29 5.68 -1.06
C VAL A 96 6.86 5.18 -1.20
N THR A 97 5.90 6.08 -1.09
CA THR A 97 4.48 5.83 -1.41
C THR A 97 4.05 6.70 -2.58
N ALA A 98 3.08 6.24 -3.37
CA ALA A 98 2.48 7.07 -4.41
C ALA A 98 1.57 8.15 -3.78
N HIS A 99 1.61 9.37 -4.31
CA HIS A 99 0.90 10.52 -3.73
C HIS A 99 -0.01 11.27 -4.71
N SER A 100 0.02 10.95 -6.00
CA SER A 100 -0.78 11.69 -6.99
C SER A 100 -2.21 11.15 -7.06
N ILE A 101 -3.17 12.00 -6.70
CA ILE A 101 -4.60 11.72 -6.92
C ILE A 101 -4.87 11.81 -8.44
N PRO A 102 -5.47 10.77 -9.07
CA PRO A 102 -5.83 10.83 -10.47
C PRO A 102 -6.82 11.97 -10.79
N ALA A 103 -6.74 12.54 -12.00
CA ALA A 103 -7.57 13.68 -12.39
C ALA A 103 -9.08 13.40 -12.30
N TYR A 104 -9.53 12.18 -12.59
CA TYR A 104 -10.95 11.79 -12.48
C TYR A 104 -11.45 11.81 -11.02
N ALA A 105 -10.53 11.75 -10.05
CA ALA A 105 -10.77 11.75 -8.63
C ALA A 105 -10.47 13.13 -7.98
N ALA A 106 -10.45 14.21 -8.77
CA ALA A 106 -10.25 15.58 -8.29
C ALA A 106 -11.28 16.05 -7.23
N ASN A 107 -12.37 15.30 -7.05
CA ASN A 107 -13.34 15.53 -5.98
C ASN A 107 -12.85 15.08 -4.59
N CYS A 108 -11.72 14.39 -4.49
CA CYS A 108 -11.07 14.05 -3.24
C CYS A 108 -10.18 15.23 -2.82
N ALA A 109 -10.37 15.73 -1.60
CA ALA A 109 -9.67 16.90 -1.07
C ALA A 109 -8.16 16.66 -0.89
N ASN A 110 -7.79 15.43 -0.53
CA ASN A 110 -6.41 15.05 -0.30
C ASN A 110 -6.21 13.53 -0.47
N GLY A 111 -4.95 13.10 -0.35
CA GLY A 111 -4.59 11.70 -0.48
C GLY A 111 -5.24 10.80 0.57
N GLU A 112 -5.51 11.28 1.78
CA GLU A 112 -6.16 10.48 2.84
C GLU A 112 -7.62 10.18 2.51
N GLU A 113 -8.34 11.15 1.96
CA GLU A 113 -9.69 10.95 1.47
C GLU A 113 -9.71 9.95 0.31
N TYR A 114 -8.74 10.04 -0.61
CA TYR A 114 -8.58 9.07 -1.69
C TYR A 114 -8.27 7.65 -1.17
N LYS A 115 -7.38 7.51 -0.17
CA LYS A 115 -7.10 6.21 0.50
C LYS A 115 -8.36 5.62 1.11
N THR A 116 -9.15 6.46 1.79
CA THR A 116 -10.42 6.05 2.40
C THR A 116 -11.41 5.59 1.33
N ALA A 117 -11.50 6.30 0.21
CA ALA A 117 -12.33 5.91 -0.92
C ALA A 117 -11.90 4.58 -1.56
N CYS A 118 -10.59 4.34 -1.67
CA CYS A 118 -10.05 3.06 -2.13
C CYS A 118 -10.34 1.91 -1.17
N SER A 119 -10.23 2.14 0.14
CA SER A 119 -10.64 1.18 1.17
C SER A 119 -12.14 0.85 1.06
N CYS A 120 -12.97 1.88 0.84
CA CYS A 120 -14.40 1.73 0.55
C CYS A 120 -14.71 0.99 -0.74
N PHE A 121 -13.78 1.02 -1.69
CA PHE A 121 -13.85 0.24 -2.91
C PHE A 121 -13.46 -1.23 -2.70
N GLY A 122 -12.92 -1.58 -1.53
CA GLY A 122 -12.43 -2.92 -1.21
C GLY A 122 -10.98 -3.17 -1.63
N VAL A 123 -10.23 -2.12 -2.00
CA VAL A 123 -8.81 -2.25 -2.34
C VAL A 123 -7.96 -2.04 -1.08
N THR A 124 -7.09 -2.99 -0.79
CA THR A 124 -6.14 -2.92 0.32
C THR A 124 -4.76 -2.52 -0.17
N GLY A 125 -3.99 -1.86 0.69
CA GLY A 125 -2.62 -1.50 0.38
C GLY A 125 -1.69 -2.70 0.33
N SER A 126 -0.63 -2.56 -0.45
CA SER A 126 0.41 -3.58 -0.61
C SER A 126 1.78 -2.96 -0.35
N VAL A 127 2.70 -3.78 0.14
CA VAL A 127 4.08 -3.38 0.39
C VAL A 127 4.96 -4.24 -0.50
N THR A 128 5.85 -3.59 -1.25
CA THR A 128 6.89 -4.25 -2.04
C THR A 128 8.26 -3.84 -1.52
N THR A 129 9.12 -4.82 -1.31
CA THR A 129 10.51 -4.59 -0.88
C THR A 129 11.42 -4.86 -2.05
N VAL A 130 12.23 -3.87 -2.42
CA VAL A 130 13.23 -4.02 -3.49
C VAL A 130 14.54 -4.56 -2.93
N ALA A 131 15.44 -4.99 -3.82
CA ALA A 131 16.74 -5.55 -3.44
C ALA A 131 17.55 -4.57 -2.57
N THR A 132 18.27 -5.12 -1.59
CA THR A 132 19.21 -4.38 -0.76
C THR A 132 20.38 -3.87 -1.62
N PRO A 133 20.67 -2.56 -1.64
CA PRO A 133 21.81 -2.03 -2.37
C PRO A 133 23.14 -2.48 -1.73
N THR A 134 24.18 -2.66 -2.54
CA THR A 134 25.53 -2.96 -2.06
C THR A 134 26.44 -1.76 -2.30
N VAL A 135 27.14 -1.32 -1.26
CA VAL A 135 28.15 -0.26 -1.33
C VAL A 135 29.51 -0.92 -1.22
N THR A 136 30.42 -0.65 -2.16
CA THR A 136 31.78 -1.19 -2.13
C THR A 136 32.75 -0.11 -1.65
N VAL A 137 33.50 -0.41 -0.59
CA VAL A 137 34.49 0.48 0.01
C VAL A 137 35.86 -0.12 -0.20
N THR A 138 36.76 0.60 -0.87
CA THR A 138 38.12 0.12 -1.11
C THR A 138 39.05 0.64 -0.01
N THR A 139 39.69 -0.27 0.73
CA THR A 139 40.70 0.04 1.74
C THR A 139 42.07 -0.37 1.24
N THR A 140 43.05 0.53 1.29
CA THR A 140 44.43 0.22 0.92
C THR A 140 45.26 -0.12 2.16
N LEU A 141 45.93 -1.28 2.16
CA LEU A 141 46.93 -1.64 3.18
C LEU A 141 48.34 -1.36 2.64
N GLU A 142 49.11 -0.57 3.39
CA GLU A 142 50.54 -0.38 3.17
C GLU A 142 51.31 -1.36 4.07
N VAL A 143 52.19 -2.17 3.48
CA VAL A 143 53.11 -3.05 4.23
C VAL A 143 54.49 -2.39 4.25
N CYS A 144 54.98 -2.03 5.43
CA CYS A 144 56.36 -1.57 5.59
C CYS A 144 57.31 -2.79 5.56
N PRO A 145 58.35 -2.81 4.71
CA PRO A 145 59.39 -3.85 4.80
C PRO A 145 60.23 -3.65 6.08
N GLU A 146 60.55 -4.77 6.76
CA GLU A 146 61.45 -4.83 7.94
C GLU A 146 62.90 -4.42 7.62
#